data_AF-A0A133XV70-F1
#
_entry.id   AF-A0A133XV70-F1
#
_cell.length_a   1.000
_cell.length_b   1.000
_cell.length_c   1.000
_cell.angle_alpha   90.00
_cell.angle_beta   90.00
_cell.angle_gamma   90.00
#
_symmetry.space_group_name_H-M   'P 1'
#
loop_
_entity.id
_entity.type
_entity.pdbx_description
1 polymer ?
#
loop_
_entity_poly.entity_id
_entity_poly.type
_entity_poly.pdbx_seq_one_letter_code
_entity_poly.pdbx_strand_id
1 'polypeptide(L)' 'MVTETTRSLKLRDIRKIARFTQEQVAGILGVSTPTYIKLEKNPELLTIEDARRLAQLFNVSVTQIFFDEKL' A
#
# COMPACT_ATOMS: atom_id res chain seq x y z
N MET A 1 29.03 14.81 6.65
CA MET A 1 27.79 14.88 5.86
C MET A 1 26.80 13.93 6.50
N VAL A 2 25.76 14.46 7.13
CA VAL A 2 24.67 13.65 7.71
C VAL A 2 23.92 13.02 6.54
N THR A 3 23.77 11.70 6.52
CA THR A 3 22.94 11.02 5.53
C THR A 3 21.50 11.46 5.76
N GLU A 4 20.94 12.22 4.81
CA GLU A 4 19.51 12.52 4.82
C GLU A 4 18.74 11.19 4.77
N THR A 5 18.06 10.85 5.86
CA THR A 5 17.13 9.73 5.92
C THR A 5 15.92 10.08 5.05
N THR A 6 16.01 9.84 3.74
CA THR A 6 14.88 10.00 2.83
C THR A 6 13.76 9.05 3.25
N ARG A 7 12.61 9.60 3.64
CA ARG A 7 11.45 8.79 4.03
C ARG A 7 10.77 8.24 2.77
N SER A 8 10.80 6.93 2.61
CA SER A 8 9.98 6.24 1.60
C SER A 8 8.50 6.24 1.99
N LEU A 9 7.62 6.36 0.99
CA LEU A 9 6.19 6.05 1.11
C LEU A 9 5.94 4.55 1.01
N LYS A 10 5.33 3.97 2.06
CA LYS A 10 4.88 2.56 2.05
C LYS A 10 3.40 2.45 1.68
N LEU A 11 2.94 1.25 1.34
CA LEU A 11 1.52 0.95 1.07
C LEU A 11 0.56 1.50 2.13
N ARG A 12 0.95 1.41 3.41
CA ARG A 12 0.18 2.00 4.52
C ARG A 12 0.03 3.51 4.41
N ASP A 13 1.09 4.21 4.03
CA ASP A 13 1.09 5.67 3.90
C ASP A 13 0.24 6.08 2.68
N ILE A 14 0.35 5.36 1.57
CA ILE A 14 -0.50 5.52 0.37
C ILE A 14 -1.99 5.39 0.74
N ARG A 15 -2.38 4.32 1.45
CA ARG A 15 -3.77 4.14 1.88
C ARG A 15 -4.26 5.31 2.74
N LYS A 16 -3.43 5.76 3.69
CA LYS A 16 -3.78 6.87 4.58
C LYS A 16 -3.98 8.18 3.81
N ILE A 17 -3.14 8.46 2.82
CA ILE A 17 -3.29 9.60 1.92
C ILE A 17 -4.60 9.51 1.14
N ALA A 18 -4.94 8.30 0.66
CA ALA A 18 -6.21 8.00 0.00
C ALA A 18 -7.44 7.97 0.96
N ARG A 19 -7.24 8.21 2.26
CA ARG A 19 -8.29 8.32 3.31
C ARG A 19 -9.15 7.06 3.51
N PHE A 20 -8.58 5.87 3.28
CA PHE A 20 -9.26 4.61 3.59
C PHE A 20 -8.82 4.02 4.93
N THR A 21 -9.74 3.37 5.65
CA THR A 21 -9.40 2.50 6.80
C THR A 21 -8.92 1.13 6.33
N GLN A 22 -8.31 0.35 7.22
CA GLN A 22 -7.86 -1.01 6.88
C GLN A 22 -9.05 -1.94 6.62
N GLU A 23 -10.15 -1.77 7.36
CA GLU A 23 -11.39 -2.53 7.22
C GLU A 23 -12.05 -2.25 5.87
N GLN A 24 -12.07 -1.00 5.42
CA GLN A 24 -12.64 -0.64 4.11
C GLN A 24 -11.87 -1.33 2.98
N VAL A 25 -10.53 -1.26 2.99
CA VAL A 25 -9.73 -1.89 1.93
C VAL A 25 -9.79 -3.41 2.00
N ALA A 26 -9.78 -3.99 3.20
CA ALA A 26 -9.96 -5.42 3.39
C ALA A 26 -11.30 -5.90 2.81
N GLY A 27 -12.39 -5.15 3.04
CA GLY A 27 -13.70 -5.42 2.46
C GLY A 27 -13.70 -5.36 0.93
N ILE A 28 -13.02 -4.37 0.34
CA ILE A 28 -12.89 -4.23 -1.12
C ILE A 28 -12.09 -5.40 -1.74
N LEU A 29 -11.04 -5.85 -1.05
CA LEU A 29 -10.24 -7.00 -1.50
C LEU A 29 -10.90 -8.36 -1.19
N GLY A 30 -11.96 -8.40 -0.39
CA GLY A 30 -12.61 -9.64 0.04
C GLY A 30 -11.74 -10.45 1.01
N VAL A 31 -10.90 -9.80 1.82
CA VAL A 31 -10.02 -10.44 2.81
C VAL A 31 -10.34 -9.96 4.22
N SER A 32 -9.81 -10.65 5.23
CA SER A 32 -9.92 -10.18 6.62
C SER A 32 -9.05 -8.94 6.87
N THR A 33 -9.46 -8.07 7.81
CA THR A 33 -8.64 -6.92 8.21
C THR A 33 -7.22 -7.33 8.66
N PRO A 34 -7.01 -8.39 9.46
CA PRO A 34 -5.67 -8.89 9.76
C PRO A 34 -4.86 -9.31 8.53
N THR A 35 -5.50 -9.93 7.53
CA THR A 35 -4.86 -10.26 6.25
C THR A 35 -4.37 -8.99 5.57
N TYR A 36 -5.20 -7.95 5.47
CA TYR A 36 -4.80 -6.69 4.87
C TYR A 36 -3.68 -5.98 5.65
N ILE A 37 -3.71 -6.01 6.99
CA ILE A 37 -2.61 -5.52 7.84
C ILE A 37 -1.29 -6.24 7.53
N LYS A 38 -1.34 -7.55 7.25
CA LYS A 38 -0.16 -8.33 6.84
C LYS A 38 0.33 -7.88 5.47
N LEU A 39 -0.56 -7.61 4.51
CA LEU A 39 -0.23 -7.11 3.18
C LEU A 39 0.41 -5.72 3.22
N GLU A 40 -0.03 -4.81 4.10
CA GLU A 40 0.63 -3.51 4.27
C GLU A 40 2.08 -3.61 4.77
N LYS A 41 2.38 -4.65 5.54
CA LYS A 41 3.73 -4.92 6.06
C LYS A 41 4.61 -5.68 5.05
N ASN A 42 3.99 -6.44 4.16
CA ASN A 42 4.61 -7.38 3.24
C ASN A 42 3.92 -7.27 1.87
N PRO A 43 4.11 -6.14 1.14
CA PRO A 43 3.42 -5.90 -0.12
C PRO A 43 3.73 -6.96 -1.18
N GLU A 44 4.88 -7.65 -1.10
CA GLU A 44 5.26 -8.76 -1.98
C GLU A 44 4.31 -9.97 -1.90
N LEU A 45 3.46 -10.04 -0.88
CA LEU A 45 2.42 -11.07 -0.76
C LEU A 45 1.14 -10.74 -1.53
N LEU A 46 1.01 -9.52 -2.09
CA LEU A 46 -0.12 -9.15 -2.92
C LEU A 46 -0.12 -9.99 -4.21
N THR A 47 -1.30 -10.47 -4.59
CA THR A 47 -1.48 -10.92 -5.97
C THR A 47 -1.35 -9.72 -6.91
N ILE A 48 -0.96 -9.98 -8.17
CA ILE A 48 -0.91 -8.91 -9.19
C ILE A 48 -2.30 -8.30 -9.38
N GLU A 49 -3.37 -9.08 -9.22
CA GLU A 49 -4.74 -8.59 -9.30
C GLU A 49 -5.07 -7.60 -8.18
N ASP A 50 -4.77 -7.96 -6.92
CA ASP A 50 -4.98 -7.06 -5.77
C ASP A 50 -4.15 -5.80 -5.89
N ALA A 51 -2.90 -5.91 -6.35
CA ALA A 51 -2.05 -4.75 -6.58
C ALA A 51 -2.65 -3.78 -7.62
N ARG A 52 -3.24 -4.30 -8.72
CA ARG A 52 -3.95 -3.46 -9.69
C ARG A 52 -5.19 -2.80 -9.09
N ARG A 53 -5.97 -3.53 -8.29
CA ARG A 53 -7.15 -2.99 -7.61
C ARG A 53 -6.78 -1.88 -6.64
N LEU A 54 -5.73 -2.07 -5.84
CA LEU A 54 -5.22 -1.07 -4.91
C LEU A 54 -4.66 0.15 -5.63
N ALA A 55 -3.93 -0.05 -6.73
CA ALA A 55 -3.39 1.04 -7.54
C ALA A 55 -4.51 1.94 -8.08
N GLN A 56 -5.58 1.33 -8.61
CA GLN A 56 -6.77 2.04 -9.04
C GLN A 56 -7.49 2.74 -7.88
N LEU A 57 -7.67 2.04 -6.75
CA LEU A 57 -8.36 2.56 -5.56
C LEU A 57 -7.65 3.79 -4.96
N PHE A 58 -6.32 3.77 -4.92
CA PHE A 58 -5.51 4.83 -4.34
C PHE A 58 -5.02 5.87 -5.34
N ASN A 59 -5.35 5.71 -6.63
CA ASN A 59 -4.90 6.56 -7.73
C ASN A 59 -3.37 6.69 -7.79
N VAL A 60 -2.68 5.55 -7.74
CA VAL A 60 -1.22 5.41 -7.85
C VAL A 60 -0.87 4.37 -8.90
N SER A 61 0.40 4.29 -9.30
CA SER A 61 0.89 3.19 -10.13
C SER A 61 1.05 1.90 -9.31
N VAL A 62 1.02 0.75 -9.99
CA VAL A 62 1.33 -0.53 -9.33
C VAL A 62 2.76 -0.52 -8.79
N THR A 63 3.71 0.13 -9.46
CA THR A 63 5.10 0.20 -8.99
C THR A 63 5.22 0.96 -7.67
N GLN A 64 4.44 2.02 -7.47
CA GLN A 64 4.39 2.77 -6.20
C GLN A 64 3.93 1.93 -5.00
N ILE A 65 3.24 0.81 -5.22
CA ILE A 65 2.84 -0.10 -4.13
C ILE A 65 4.04 -0.89 -3.57
N PHE A 66 4.99 -1.25 -4.43
CA PHE A 66 6.09 -2.15 -4.09
C PHE A 66 7.43 -1.44 -3.90
N PHE A 67 7.63 -0.32 -4.59
CA PHE A 67 8.89 0.38 -4.61
C PHE A 67 8.80 1.67 -3.81
N ASP A 68 9.79 1.81 -2.93
CA ASP A 68 10.03 3.01 -2.16
C ASP A 68 10.33 4.19 -3.10
N GLU A 69 9.31 4.99 -3.44
CA GLU A 69 9.53 6.23 -4.19
C GLU A 69 10.10 7.30 -3.26
N LYS A 70 11.23 7.89 -3.70
CA LYS A 70 11.80 9.07 -3.08
C LYS A 70 11.03 10.28 -3.60
N LEU A 71 10.53 11.12 -2.68
CA LEU A 71 10.02 12.46 -2.98
C LEU A 71 11.17 13.39 -3.37
#